data_AF-A0A660XZZ2-F1
#
_entry.id   AF-A0A660XZZ2-F1
#
_cell.length_a   1.000
_cell.length_b   1.000
_cell.length_c   1.000
_cell.angle_alpha   90.00
_cell.angle_beta   90.00
_cell.angle_gamma   90.00
#
_symmetry.space_group_name_H-M   'P 1'
#
loop_
_entity.id
_entity.type
_entity.pdbx_description
1 polymer ?
#
loop_
_entity_poly.entity_id
_entity_poly.type
_entity_poly.pdbx_seq_one_letter_code
_entity_poly.pdbx_strand_id
1 'polypeptide(L)'
;MSSWPKVLTFFAVAMSSACGREEQPPPQPPQRIRVEVLNGCGEPGLAKKVVRFLREHGLDVVNGEGSNASHFNFLESIVVDRCGDLEKARYVAKILGIRNCIQQIYEEGYHIEEVTVVLGKDMVDKVGGR
;
A
#
# COMPACT_ATOMS: atom_id res chain seq x y z
N MET A 1 35.92 -13.12 -50.25
CA MET A 1 34.67 -13.73 -49.75
C MET A 1 34.98 -15.20 -49.50
N SER A 2 35.54 -15.52 -48.33
CA SER A 2 34.82 -15.96 -47.12
C SER A 2 34.31 -17.41 -47.23
N SER A 3 35.05 -18.35 -46.63
CA SER A 3 34.56 -19.22 -45.54
C SER A 3 35.55 -20.38 -45.32
N TRP A 4 35.99 -20.56 -44.07
CA TRP A 4 36.88 -21.63 -43.62
C TRP A 4 36.07 -22.83 -43.12
N PRO A 5 36.71 -24.01 -43.01
CA PRO A 5 36.57 -24.74 -41.75
C PRO A 5 37.94 -25.25 -41.26
N LYS A 6 38.34 -24.82 -40.06
CA LYS A 6 39.40 -25.48 -39.29
C LYS A 6 38.90 -25.66 -37.88
N VAL A 7 38.64 -26.93 -37.55
CA VAL A 7 38.46 -27.47 -36.21
C VAL A 7 39.62 -27.02 -35.33
N LEU A 8 39.36 -26.50 -34.14
CA LEU A 8 40.32 -26.59 -33.03
C LEU A 8 39.58 -26.44 -31.68
N THR A 9 39.55 -27.56 -30.96
CA THR A 9 39.21 -27.70 -29.56
C THR A 9 40.02 -26.73 -28.69
N PHE A 10 39.35 -25.95 -27.84
CA PHE A 10 40.00 -25.26 -26.72
C PHE A 10 39.46 -25.80 -25.39
N PHE A 11 40.41 -26.04 -24.50
CA PHE A 11 40.30 -26.68 -23.20
C PHE A 11 39.32 -25.97 -22.26
N ALA A 12 38.42 -26.74 -21.63
CA ALA A 12 37.65 -26.27 -20.49
C ALA A 12 38.54 -26.20 -19.25
N VAL A 13 38.83 -24.99 -18.77
CA VAL A 13 39.38 -24.76 -17.43
C VAL A 13 38.19 -24.58 -16.48
N ALA A 14 37.93 -25.59 -15.66
CA ALA A 14 36.98 -25.51 -14.57
C ALA A 14 37.56 -24.66 -13.43
N MET A 15 37.28 -23.35 -13.45
CA MET A 15 37.41 -22.52 -12.26
C MET A 15 36.15 -22.72 -11.42
N SER A 16 36.27 -23.52 -10.36
CA SER A 16 35.30 -23.56 -9.28
C SER A 16 35.28 -22.20 -8.57
N SER A 17 34.53 -21.26 -9.12
CA SER A 17 34.06 -20.12 -8.33
C SER A 17 33.00 -20.68 -7.41
N ALA A 18 33.36 -20.82 -6.13
CA ALA A 18 32.41 -21.05 -5.05
C ALA A 18 31.25 -20.09 -5.26
N CYS A 19 30.09 -20.66 -5.58
CA CYS A 19 28.86 -19.94 -5.81
C CYS A 19 28.43 -19.37 -4.45
N GLY A 20 29.01 -18.23 -4.08
CA GLY A 20 28.42 -17.36 -3.08
C GLY A 20 27.10 -16.91 -3.67
N ARG A 21 26.00 -17.54 -3.26
CA ARG A 21 24.68 -16.95 -3.43
C ARG A 21 24.72 -15.65 -2.64
N GLU A 22 24.82 -14.52 -3.34
CA GLU A 22 24.37 -13.26 -2.79
C GLU A 22 22.88 -13.43 -2.51
N GLU A 23 22.58 -13.67 -1.24
CA GLU A 23 21.20 -13.67 -0.76
C GLU A 23 20.72 -12.23 -0.87
N GLN A 24 19.94 -11.95 -1.92
CA GLN A 24 19.34 -10.63 -2.12
C GLN A 24 18.58 -10.29 -0.83
N PRO A 25 18.84 -9.11 -0.22
CA PRO A 25 18.12 -8.72 0.98
C PRO A 25 16.62 -8.74 0.68
N PRO A 26 15.78 -9.13 1.66
CA PRO A 26 14.35 -9.24 1.44
C PRO A 26 13.83 -7.95 0.80
N PRO A 27 12.94 -8.04 -0.20
CA PRO A 27 12.40 -6.85 -0.84
C PRO A 27 11.87 -5.93 0.25
N GLN A 28 12.45 -4.73 0.32
CA GLN A 28 12.04 -3.76 1.31
C GLN A 28 10.56 -3.46 1.07
N PRO A 29 9.74 -3.36 2.13
CA PRO A 29 8.38 -2.93 1.95
C PRO A 29 8.41 -1.61 1.17
N PRO A 30 7.46 -1.38 0.24
CA PRO A 30 7.31 -0.07 -0.38
C PRO A 30 7.34 0.97 0.75
N GLN A 31 7.98 2.13 0.51
CA GLN A 31 8.02 3.23 1.48
C GLN A 31 6.69 3.30 2.23
N ARG A 32 6.72 3.32 3.58
CA ARG A 32 5.52 3.22 4.40
C ARG A 32 4.46 4.17 3.87
N ILE A 33 3.40 3.63 3.26
CA ILE A 33 2.33 4.43 2.68
C ILE A 33 1.71 5.25 3.81
N ARG A 34 1.65 6.56 3.61
CA ARG A 34 1.10 7.49 4.58
C ARG A 34 -0.41 7.60 4.41
N VAL A 35 -1.15 7.19 5.43
CA VAL A 35 -2.60 7.05 5.39
C VAL A 35 -3.27 8.00 6.39
N GLU A 36 -4.27 8.73 5.93
CA GLU A 36 -5.24 9.42 6.78
C GLU A 36 -6.48 8.54 6.97
N VAL A 37 -6.99 8.43 8.20
CA VAL A 37 -8.24 7.69 8.48
C VAL A 37 -9.31 8.64 9.04
N LEU A 38 -10.46 8.70 8.37
CA LEU A 38 -11.58 9.57 8.69
C LEU A 38 -12.84 8.75 9.01
N ASN A 39 -13.47 9.02 10.16
CA ASN A 39 -14.79 8.50 10.49
C ASN A 39 -15.87 9.27 9.72
N GLY A 40 -16.40 8.65 8.68
CA GLY A 40 -17.47 9.21 7.84
C GLY A 40 -18.87 8.75 8.22
N CYS A 41 -19.05 7.91 9.24
CA CYS A 41 -20.37 7.38 9.60
C CYS A 41 -20.78 7.67 11.05
N GLY A 42 -19.91 8.33 11.81
CA GLY A 42 -20.18 8.78 13.19
C GLY A 42 -20.11 7.67 14.24
N GLU A 43 -19.66 6.46 13.90
CA GLU A 43 -19.53 5.37 14.87
C GLU A 43 -18.35 5.60 15.83
N PRO A 44 -18.57 5.74 17.16
CA PRO A 44 -17.51 6.03 18.09
C PRO A 44 -16.41 4.95 18.10
N GLY A 45 -15.15 5.38 18.03
CA GLY A 45 -13.98 4.49 18.11
C GLY A 45 -13.71 3.65 16.86
N LEU A 46 -14.54 3.73 15.81
CA LEU A 46 -14.32 2.99 14.56
C LEU A 46 -12.98 3.36 13.90
N ALA A 47 -12.70 4.65 13.75
CA ALA A 47 -11.44 5.12 13.17
C ALA A 47 -10.23 4.57 13.95
N LYS A 48 -10.26 4.66 15.29
CA LYS A 48 -9.18 4.14 16.16
C LYS A 48 -8.90 2.65 15.95
N LYS A 49 -9.94 1.84 15.76
CA LYS A 49 -9.78 0.40 15.46
C LYS A 49 -9.12 0.19 14.11
N VAL A 50 -9.57 0.90 13.07
CA VAL A 50 -8.99 0.82 11.72
C VAL A 50 -7.54 1.31 11.71
N VAL A 51 -7.23 2.40 12.41
CA VAL A 51 -5.85 2.91 12.56
C VAL A 51 -4.93 1.85 13.15
N ARG A 52 -5.35 1.18 14.22
CA ARG A 52 -4.57 0.10 14.83
C ARG A 52 -4.29 -1.02 13.82
N PHE A 53 -5.33 -1.47 13.13
CA PHE A 53 -5.23 -2.50 12.11
C PHE A 53 -4.24 -2.13 10.99
N LEU A 54 -4.32 -0.91 10.45
CA LEU A 54 -3.41 -0.45 9.40
C LEU A 54 -1.95 -0.38 9.87
N ARG A 55 -1.71 0.07 11.11
CA ARG A 55 -0.36 0.10 11.71
C ARG A 55 0.21 -1.31 11.92
N GLU A 56 -0.61 -2.26 12.35
CA GLU A 56 -0.23 -3.68 12.45
C GLU A 56 0.15 -4.28 11.09
N HIS A 57 -0.38 -3.72 9.99
CA HIS A 57 -0.04 -4.07 8.60
C HIS A 57 1.11 -3.24 8.00
N GLY A 58 1.85 -2.49 8.83
CA GLY A 58 3.05 -1.77 8.42
C GLY A 58 2.82 -0.43 7.73
N LEU A 59 1.58 0.09 7.71
CA LEU A 59 1.24 1.39 7.15
C LEU A 59 1.49 2.52 8.17
N ASP A 60 1.83 3.72 7.67
CA ASP A 60 2.03 4.89 8.51
C ASP A 60 0.75 5.73 8.57
N VAL A 61 0.03 5.68 9.69
CA VAL A 61 -1.17 6.49 9.88
C VAL A 61 -0.79 7.85 10.47
N VAL A 62 -1.00 8.91 9.69
CA VAL A 62 -0.44 10.25 9.96
C VAL A 62 -1.30 11.12 10.87
N ASN A 63 -2.58 10.81 11.01
CA ASN A 63 -3.54 11.59 11.81
C ASN A 63 -3.83 10.98 13.20
N GLY A 64 -2.81 10.43 13.87
CA GLY A 64 -2.92 10.00 15.27
C GLY A 64 -3.78 8.75 15.46
N GLU A 65 -4.92 8.86 16.13
CA GLU A 65 -5.88 7.75 16.31
C GLU A 65 -7.03 7.78 15.28
N GLY A 66 -6.90 8.62 14.25
CA GLY A 66 -7.94 8.92 13.29
C GLY A 66 -8.78 10.13 13.71
N SER A 67 -9.44 10.73 12.73
CA SER A 67 -10.25 11.95 12.90
C SER A 67 -11.67 11.73 12.38
N ASN A 68 -12.57 12.69 12.57
CA ASN A 68 -13.87 12.69 11.91
C ASN A 68 -13.75 13.28 10.49
N ALA A 69 -14.57 12.78 9.57
CA ALA A 69 -14.82 13.49 8.31
C ALA A 69 -15.64 14.77 8.58
N SER A 70 -15.79 15.63 7.56
CA SER A 70 -16.60 16.85 7.66
C SER A 70 -18.10 16.58 7.86
N HIS A 71 -18.58 15.37 7.54
CA HIS A 71 -19.94 14.91 7.78
C HIS A 71 -20.00 13.39 7.98
N PHE A 72 -21.13 12.90 8.51
CA PHE A 72 -21.32 11.48 8.88
C PHE A 72 -22.24 10.66 7.96
N ASN A 73 -22.50 11.14 6.74
CA ASN A 73 -23.45 10.53 5.81
C ASN A 73 -22.86 9.43 4.91
N PHE A 74 -21.65 8.94 5.18
CA PHE A 74 -21.04 7.88 4.36
C PHE A 74 -21.65 6.52 4.70
N LEU A 75 -22.45 5.98 3.77
CA LEU A 75 -23.01 4.62 3.89
C LEU A 75 -21.96 3.56 3.56
N GLU A 76 -21.18 3.78 2.50
CA GLU A 76 -20.09 2.91 2.10
C GLU A 76 -18.74 3.61 2.31
N SER A 77 -17.76 2.82 2.70
CA SER A 77 -16.36 3.23 2.80
C SER A 77 -15.75 3.51 1.44
N ILE A 78 -14.81 4.45 1.40
CA ILE A 78 -14.05 4.81 0.20
C ILE A 78 -12.58 5.06 0.53
N VAL A 79 -11.70 4.63 -0.36
CA VAL A 79 -10.28 4.94 -0.34
C VAL A 79 -9.97 5.94 -1.46
N VAL A 80 -9.21 6.98 -1.12
CA VAL A 80 -8.91 8.09 -2.02
C VAL A 80 -7.40 8.19 -2.19
N ASP A 81 -6.92 8.04 -3.42
CA ASP A 81 -5.54 8.40 -3.79
C ASP A 81 -5.42 9.93 -3.86
N ARG A 82 -4.47 10.47 -3.11
CA ARG A 82 -4.19 11.91 -3.00
C ARG A 82 -2.94 12.36 -3.75
N CYS A 83 -2.09 11.44 -4.20
CA CYS A 83 -0.78 11.77 -4.79
C CYS A 83 -0.61 11.29 -6.24
N GLY A 84 -1.62 10.65 -6.82
CA GLY A 84 -1.60 10.18 -8.21
C GLY A 84 -1.05 8.76 -8.36
N ASP A 85 -0.72 8.09 -7.25
CA ASP A 85 -0.27 6.71 -7.21
C ASP A 85 -1.42 5.79 -6.76
N LEU A 86 -2.28 5.47 -7.72
CA LEU A 86 -3.50 4.70 -7.48
C LEU A 86 -3.22 3.29 -6.92
N GLU A 87 -2.03 2.73 -7.15
CA GLU A 87 -1.67 1.41 -6.64
C GLU A 87 -1.51 1.41 -5.11
N LYS A 88 -1.06 2.53 -4.50
CA LYS A 88 -1.06 2.69 -3.03
C LYS A 88 -2.47 2.67 -2.46
N ALA A 89 -3.40 3.39 -3.09
CA ALA A 89 -4.79 3.39 -2.67
C ALA A 89 -5.46 2.02 -2.85
N ARG A 90 -5.21 1.33 -3.96
CA ARG A 90 -5.71 -0.05 -4.17
C ARG A 90 -5.15 -1.03 -3.14
N TYR A 91 -3.89 -0.89 -2.77
CA TYR A 91 -3.27 -1.71 -1.72
C TYR A 91 -3.99 -1.53 -0.38
N VAL A 92 -4.22 -0.28 0.03
CA VAL A 92 -4.96 0.03 1.27
C VAL A 92 -6.40 -0.49 1.20
N ALA A 93 -7.08 -0.30 0.07
CA ALA A 93 -8.44 -0.79 -0.15
C ALA A 93 -8.52 -2.32 -0.03
N LYS A 94 -7.54 -3.04 -0.59
CA LYS A 94 -7.45 -4.51 -0.52
C LYS A 94 -7.26 -5.00 0.92
N ILE A 95 -6.39 -4.35 1.69
CA ILE A 95 -6.14 -4.71 3.11
C ILE A 95 -7.41 -4.53 3.95
N LEU A 96 -8.18 -3.47 3.68
CA LEU A 96 -9.41 -3.16 4.42
C LEU A 96 -10.66 -3.86 3.89
N GLY A 97 -10.57 -4.56 2.74
CA GLY A 97 -11.74 -5.13 2.07
C GLY A 97 -12.75 -4.06 1.62
N ILE A 98 -12.28 -2.87 1.25
CA ILE A 98 -13.09 -1.76 0.74
C ILE A 98 -13.10 -1.82 -0.79
N ARG A 99 -14.29 -1.78 -1.39
CA ARG A 99 -14.45 -1.86 -2.86
C ARG A 99 -14.26 -0.52 -3.55
N ASN A 100 -14.68 0.56 -2.91
CA ASN A 100 -14.67 1.89 -3.52
C ASN A 100 -13.27 2.51 -3.39
N CYS A 101 -12.65 2.77 -4.54
CA CYS A 101 -11.35 3.40 -4.64
C CYS A 101 -11.40 4.45 -5.75
N ILE A 102 -11.02 5.69 -5.45
CA ILE A 102 -11.01 6.80 -6.40
C ILE A 102 -9.67 7.55 -6.33
N GLN A 103 -9.41 8.39 -7.32
CA GLN A 103 -8.28 9.31 -7.33
C GLN A 103 -8.80 10.74 -7.25
N GLN A 104 -8.27 11.51 -6.30
CA GLN A 104 -8.53 12.93 -6.12
C GLN A 104 -7.24 13.59 -5.61
N ILE A 105 -6.38 13.95 -6.56
CA ILE A 105 -5.06 14.53 -6.30
C ILE A 105 -5.25 15.94 -5.74
N TYR A 106 -4.47 16.28 -4.73
CA TYR A 106 -4.42 17.67 -4.25
C TYR A 106 -3.74 18.56 -5.30
N GLU A 107 -4.43 19.60 -5.75
CA GLU A 107 -3.88 20.56 -6.72
C GLU A 107 -2.87 21.50 -6.05
N GLU A 108 -3.07 21.85 -4.77
CA GLU A 108 -2.26 22.80 -4.01
C GLU A 108 -2.17 22.40 -2.53
N GLY A 109 -1.00 22.60 -1.90
CA GLY A 109 -0.80 22.40 -0.46
C GLY A 109 0.20 21.30 -0.08
N TYR A 110 0.68 21.36 1.16
CA TYR A 110 1.56 20.34 1.74
C TYR A 110 0.72 19.31 2.49
N HIS A 111 0.31 18.27 1.78
CA HIS A 111 -0.36 17.10 2.36
C HIS A 111 0.67 16.02 2.70
N ILE A 112 0.55 15.45 3.90
CA ILE A 112 1.48 14.42 4.37
C ILE A 112 0.96 13.05 3.94
N GLU A 113 -0.34 12.85 3.97
CA GLU A 113 -1.01 11.65 3.51
C GLU A 113 -0.92 11.46 2.00
N GLU A 114 -0.72 10.22 1.58
CA GLU A 114 -0.78 9.78 0.20
C GLU A 114 -2.14 9.15 -0.12
N VAL A 115 -2.79 8.59 0.90
CA VAL A 115 -4.08 7.93 0.81
C VAL A 115 -4.98 8.39 1.95
N THR A 116 -6.22 8.76 1.64
CA THR A 116 -7.27 8.99 2.64
C THR A 116 -8.26 7.83 2.64
N VAL A 117 -8.57 7.29 3.82
CA VAL A 117 -9.64 6.30 4.02
C VAL A 117 -10.81 6.98 4.72
N VAL A 118 -11.97 7.03 4.08
CA VAL A 118 -13.22 7.48 4.72
C VAL A 118 -14.08 6.28 5.08
N LEU A 119 -14.43 6.17 6.36
CA LEU A 119 -15.13 5.02 6.91
C LEU A 119 -16.65 5.19 6.85
N GLY A 120 -17.31 4.31 6.11
CA GLY A 120 -18.77 4.25 6.00
C GLY A 120 -19.40 3.32 7.04
N LYS A 121 -20.73 3.22 7.01
CA LYS A 121 -21.49 2.31 7.87
C LYS A 121 -21.14 0.84 7.63
N ASP A 122 -20.79 0.48 6.40
CA ASP A 122 -20.36 -0.88 6.02
C ASP A 122 -19.10 -1.38 6.77
N MET A 123 -18.30 -0.48 7.34
CA MET A 123 -17.13 -0.85 8.15
C MET A 123 -17.47 -1.14 9.61
N VAL A 124 -18.65 -0.72 10.10
CA VAL A 124 -19.09 -1.01 11.47
C VAL A 124 -19.25 -2.51 11.66
N ASP A 125 -19.89 -3.18 10.69
CA ASP A 125 -20.13 -4.62 10.76
C ASP A 125 -18.83 -5.42 10.60
N LYS A 126 -17.94 -5.00 9.69
CA LYS A 126 -16.66 -5.69 9.42
C LYS A 126 -15.67 -5.65 10.58
N VAL A 127 -15.55 -4.51 11.27
CA VAL A 127 -14.57 -4.31 12.36
C VAL A 127 -15.21 -4.50 13.75
N GLY A 128 -16.55 -4.49 13.81
CA GLY A 128 -17.33 -4.56 15.04
C GLY A 128 -17.46 -5.95 15.67
N GLY A 129 -17.09 -7.02 14.96
CA GLY A 129 -17.17 -8.40 15.50
C GLY A 129 -18.61 -8.80 15.85
N ARG A 130 -19.57 -8.51 14.98
CA ARG A 130 -20.92 -9.07 15.01
C ARG A 130 -21.15 -9.87 13.74
#